data_AF-A0ABD5P0S9-F1
#
_entry.id   AF-A0ABD5P0S9-F1
#
_cell.length_a   1.000
_cell.length_b   1.000
_cell.length_c   1.000
_cell.angle_alpha   90.00
_cell.angle_beta   90.00
_cell.angle_gamma   90.00
#
_symmetry.space_group_name_H-M   'P 1'
#
loop_
_entity.id
_entity.type
_entity.pdbx_description
1 polymer ?
#
loop_
_entity_poly.entity_id
_entity_poly.type
_entity_poly.pdbx_seq_one_letter_code
_entity_poly.pdbx_strand_id
1 'polypeptide(L)'
;MTGFKSGSAGDPFSSSDTDDDSGGGEAGNDESATIETSASTSMTEPDDESGSSTDRDDRGETTSSASGTVLPWIYERNSITDGRAQTVQLHLQQSTLDRQREGKRETEAMLGESVKKADLREAALLVGLEHIDEVAEQLREWGYDFE
;
A
#
# COMPACT_ATOMS: atom_id res chain seq x y z
N MET A 1 39.12 -0.66 -34.68
CA MET A 1 39.46 -1.93 -33.98
C MET A 1 38.59 -1.99 -32.72
N THR A 2 37.38 -2.55 -32.82
CA THR A 2 37.00 -3.92 -32.39
C THR A 2 37.17 -4.12 -30.88
N GLY A 3 36.16 -4.35 -30.05
CA GLY A 3 34.73 -4.60 -30.29
C GLY A 3 33.97 -4.74 -28.97
N PHE A 4 32.65 -4.55 -29.03
CA PHE A 4 31.74 -4.90 -27.93
C PHE A 4 31.08 -6.25 -28.24
N LYS A 5 31.08 -7.11 -27.23
CA LYS A 5 30.73 -8.52 -27.25
C LYS A 5 29.20 -8.66 -27.34
N SER A 6 28.72 -9.22 -28.45
CA SER A 6 27.33 -9.67 -28.60
C SER A 6 27.13 -10.96 -27.80
N GLY A 7 26.25 -10.92 -26.81
CA GLY A 7 25.76 -12.09 -26.08
C GLY A 7 24.43 -12.51 -26.68
N SER A 8 24.46 -13.62 -27.42
CA SER A 8 23.34 -14.23 -28.12
C SER A 8 22.20 -14.62 -27.18
N ALA A 9 20.97 -14.26 -27.56
CA ALA A 9 19.77 -14.96 -27.15
C ALA A 9 19.87 -16.43 -27.60
N GLY A 10 19.65 -17.36 -26.69
CA GLY A 10 19.42 -18.77 -27.00
C GLY A 10 17.91 -19.01 -27.12
N ASP A 11 17.50 -19.49 -28.29
CA ASP A 11 16.13 -19.87 -28.65
C ASP A 11 15.76 -21.23 -28.02
N PRO A 12 14.66 -21.34 -27.24
CA PRO A 12 14.23 -22.59 -26.61
C PRO A 12 13.32 -23.47 -27.48
N PHE A 13 13.05 -23.12 -28.75
CA PHE A 13 12.06 -23.84 -29.57
C PHE A 13 12.62 -24.72 -30.68
N SER A 14 13.92 -25.06 -30.65
CA SER A 14 14.47 -26.05 -31.57
C SER A 14 14.27 -27.48 -31.05
N SER A 15 13.11 -28.05 -31.37
CA SER A 15 12.95 -29.50 -31.58
C SER A 15 12.27 -29.71 -32.93
N SER A 16 13.04 -30.36 -33.79
CA SER A 16 12.83 -30.67 -35.20
C SER A 16 12.03 -31.96 -35.43
N ASP A 17 11.36 -32.00 -36.59
CA ASP A 17 11.16 -33.17 -37.48
C ASP A 17 10.16 -34.28 -37.02
N THR A 18 9.23 -34.84 -37.82
CA THR A 18 8.92 -34.84 -39.27
C THR A 18 7.53 -35.54 -39.48
N ASP A 19 6.78 -35.11 -40.52
CA ASP A 19 5.75 -35.71 -41.42
C ASP A 19 4.94 -36.99 -41.05
N ASP A 20 3.62 -37.01 -41.37
CA ASP A 20 3.02 -37.73 -42.53
C ASP A 20 1.46 -37.67 -42.55
N ASP A 21 0.91 -37.95 -43.74
CA ASP A 21 -0.35 -37.58 -44.38
C ASP A 21 -1.64 -38.41 -44.05
N SER A 22 -2.78 -37.87 -44.51
CA SER A 22 -4.05 -38.54 -44.93
C SER A 22 -5.23 -38.77 -43.96
N GLY A 23 -6.39 -38.14 -44.31
CA GLY A 23 -7.67 -38.86 -44.41
C GLY A 23 -8.91 -38.34 -43.66
N GLY A 24 -9.78 -37.59 -44.36
CA GLY A 24 -11.25 -37.82 -44.41
C GLY A 24 -12.20 -37.40 -43.26
N GLY A 25 -13.22 -36.59 -43.59
CA GLY A 25 -14.60 -36.83 -43.16
C GLY A 25 -15.25 -35.92 -42.11
N GLU A 26 -16.19 -35.09 -42.59
CA GLU A 26 -17.52 -34.74 -42.01
C GLU A 26 -17.69 -33.98 -40.67
N ALA A 27 -18.15 -32.72 -40.82
CA ALA A 27 -19.29 -32.06 -40.17
C ALA A 27 -19.54 -32.15 -38.66
N GLY A 28 -19.54 -30.98 -38.00
CA GLY A 28 -20.22 -30.74 -36.73
C GLY A 28 -20.16 -29.27 -36.28
N ASN A 29 -21.29 -28.58 -36.40
CA ASN A 29 -21.80 -27.41 -35.63
C ASN A 29 -21.13 -27.20 -34.25
N ASP A 30 -20.96 -26.05 -33.62
CA ASP A 30 -21.61 -24.73 -33.66
C ASP A 30 -20.88 -23.82 -32.64
N GLU A 31 -21.00 -22.50 -32.84
CA GLU A 31 -20.90 -21.40 -31.87
C GLU A 31 -19.80 -21.37 -30.76
N SER A 32 -18.94 -20.33 -30.81
CA SER A 32 -18.97 -19.30 -29.75
C SER A 32 -18.08 -18.08 -30.08
N ALA A 33 -18.77 -16.99 -30.38
CA ALA A 33 -18.50 -15.59 -30.02
C ALA A 33 -17.05 -15.11 -29.74
N THR A 34 -16.59 -14.29 -30.69
CA THR A 34 -15.72 -13.12 -30.55
C THR A 34 -16.08 -12.22 -29.35
N ILE A 35 -15.07 -11.67 -28.64
CA ILE A 35 -14.83 -10.22 -28.48
C ILE A 35 -13.48 -10.01 -27.77
N GLU A 36 -12.58 -9.32 -28.48
CA GLU A 36 -11.36 -8.73 -27.95
C GLU A 36 -11.68 -7.52 -27.07
N THR A 37 -10.93 -7.32 -25.99
CA THR A 37 -10.87 -6.03 -25.29
C THR A 37 -9.42 -5.74 -24.91
N SER A 38 -8.78 -4.95 -25.77
CA SER A 38 -7.59 -4.18 -25.44
C SER A 38 -8.02 -2.82 -24.90
N ALA A 39 -7.56 -2.43 -23.71
CA ALA A 39 -7.26 -1.03 -23.38
C ALA A 39 -6.50 -0.93 -22.05
N SER A 40 -5.25 -0.48 -22.17
CA SER A 40 -4.36 -0.01 -21.11
C SER A 40 -4.95 1.17 -20.35
N THR A 41 -4.72 1.26 -19.03
CA THR A 41 -4.59 2.55 -18.32
C THR A 41 -3.68 2.37 -17.11
N SER A 42 -2.46 2.89 -17.24
CA SER A 42 -1.55 3.21 -16.13
C SER A 42 -2.21 4.19 -15.16
N MET A 43 -2.16 3.89 -13.86
CA MET A 43 -2.44 4.86 -12.81
C MET A 43 -1.11 5.21 -12.14
N THR A 44 -0.52 6.31 -12.59
CA THR A 44 0.54 7.01 -11.87
C THR A 44 -0.15 8.10 -11.05
N GLU A 45 -0.15 7.98 -9.71
CA GLU A 45 -0.57 9.07 -8.83
C GLU A 45 0.51 10.18 -8.88
N PRO A 46 0.14 11.46 -9.08
CA PRO A 46 1.08 12.57 -8.93
C PRO A 46 1.29 12.89 -7.44
N ASP A 47 2.55 12.83 -7.00
CA ASP A 47 3.03 13.55 -5.82
C ASP A 47 2.87 15.07 -6.07
N ASP A 48 2.06 15.72 -5.23
CA ASP A 48 1.87 17.17 -5.21
C ASP A 48 3.05 17.82 -4.47
N GLU A 49 4.14 18.05 -5.21
CA GLU A 49 5.24 18.92 -4.78
C GLU A 49 4.87 20.38 -5.11
N SER A 50 4.19 21.05 -4.18
CA SER A 50 4.01 22.50 -4.19
C SER A 50 4.94 23.14 -3.17
N GLY A 51 6.01 23.76 -3.65
CA GLY A 51 7.02 24.41 -2.83
C GLY A 51 6.58 25.77 -2.28
N SER A 52 7.11 26.13 -1.11
CA SER A 52 7.47 27.51 -0.79
C SER A 52 8.41 27.57 0.41
N SER A 53 9.58 28.14 0.19
CA SER A 53 10.54 28.53 1.22
C SER A 53 9.95 29.63 2.09
N THR A 54 9.98 29.46 3.41
CA THR A 54 10.22 30.58 4.32
C THR A 54 10.90 30.10 5.59
N ASP A 55 12.19 30.41 5.67
CA ASP A 55 13.01 30.46 6.87
C ASP A 55 12.27 31.19 8.02
N ARG A 56 11.98 30.48 9.11
CA ARG A 56 11.69 31.06 10.43
C ARG A 56 12.20 30.11 11.53
N ASP A 57 13.45 30.30 11.91
CA ASP A 57 13.88 30.07 13.29
C ASP A 57 13.00 30.91 14.23
N ASP A 58 12.24 30.26 15.13
CA ASP A 58 11.99 30.84 16.45
C ASP A 58 11.76 29.74 17.49
N ARG A 59 12.74 29.64 18.39
CA ARG A 59 12.69 28.89 19.64
C ARG A 59 11.73 29.59 20.58
N GLY A 60 10.61 28.95 20.91
CA GLY A 60 9.66 29.46 21.89
C GLY A 60 8.97 28.35 22.66
N GLU A 61 9.68 27.74 23.60
CA GLU A 61 9.06 27.04 24.73
C GLU A 61 8.10 28.01 25.41
N THR A 62 6.80 27.84 25.17
CA THR A 62 5.77 28.64 25.84
C THR A 62 4.85 27.69 26.59
N THR A 63 5.23 27.45 27.85
CA THR A 63 4.39 26.86 28.88
C THR A 63 3.24 27.83 29.22
N SER A 64 2.24 27.91 28.34
CA SER A 64 1.03 28.67 28.61
C SER A 64 0.03 27.78 29.35
N SER A 65 0.18 27.73 30.68
CA SER A 65 -0.90 27.32 31.58
C SER A 65 -2.05 28.34 31.47
N ALA A 66 -2.93 28.11 30.50
CA ALA A 66 -4.25 28.72 30.44
C ALA A 66 -5.27 27.61 30.59
N SER A 67 -6.20 27.74 31.54
CA SER A 67 -7.40 26.91 31.63
C SER A 67 -8.37 27.26 30.48
N GLY A 68 -7.88 27.12 29.24
CA GLY A 68 -8.61 27.22 28.00
C GLY A 68 -8.92 25.83 27.51
N THR A 69 -10.11 25.65 26.95
CA THR A 69 -10.53 24.42 26.29
C THR A 69 -9.44 24.03 25.28
N VAL A 70 -8.68 22.97 25.57
CA VAL A 70 -7.68 22.43 24.63
C VAL A 70 -8.43 22.00 23.40
N LEU A 71 -8.05 22.54 22.25
CA LEU A 71 -8.74 22.22 21.02
C LEU A 71 -8.38 20.77 20.63
N PRO A 72 -9.28 19.99 20.03
CA PRO A 72 -8.92 18.67 19.56
C PRO A 72 -7.72 18.73 18.61
N TRP A 73 -6.78 17.80 18.77
CA TRP A 73 -5.46 17.79 18.12
C TRP A 73 -5.48 18.05 16.60
N ILE A 74 -6.50 17.57 15.88
CA ILE A 74 -6.63 17.79 14.43
C ILE A 74 -6.70 19.26 14.03
N TYR A 75 -7.20 20.14 14.91
CA TYR A 75 -7.32 21.57 14.67
C TYR A 75 -6.11 22.37 15.16
N GLU A 76 -5.20 21.76 15.92
CA GLU A 76 -3.97 22.41 16.39
C GLU A 76 -2.82 22.25 15.40
N ARG A 77 -2.88 21.26 14.51
CA ARG A 77 -1.86 20.98 13.49
C ARG A 77 -2.19 21.61 12.14
N ASN A 78 -1.15 21.95 11.38
CA ASN A 78 -1.25 22.38 9.98
C ASN A 78 -0.94 21.25 9.00
N SER A 79 -0.09 20.29 9.40
CA SER A 79 0.34 19.17 8.56
C SER A 79 0.23 17.81 9.28
N ILE A 80 0.32 16.71 8.52
CA ILE A 80 0.31 15.36 9.06
C ILE A 80 1.58 15.02 9.86
N THR A 81 2.67 15.76 9.65
CA THR A 81 3.95 15.56 10.34
C THR A 81 4.11 16.45 11.57
N ASP A 82 3.23 17.44 11.75
CA ASP A 82 3.29 18.34 12.91
C ASP A 82 3.12 17.55 14.20
N GLY A 83 3.97 17.85 15.19
CA GLY A 83 4.00 17.11 16.46
C GLY A 83 4.65 15.72 16.38
N ARG A 84 5.08 15.26 15.21
CA ARG A 84 5.75 13.96 15.01
C ARG A 84 7.24 14.15 14.71
N ALA A 85 8.04 14.34 15.76
CA ALA A 85 9.48 14.58 15.64
C ALA A 85 10.26 13.38 15.04
N GLN A 86 9.70 12.17 15.13
CA GLN A 86 10.32 10.95 14.60
C GLN A 86 9.36 10.19 13.69
N THR A 87 9.79 9.93 12.46
CA THR A 87 9.08 9.08 11.51
C THR A 87 9.56 7.63 11.63
N VAL A 88 8.63 6.69 11.80
CA VAL A 88 8.94 5.25 11.85
C VAL A 88 8.37 4.57 10.61
N GLN A 89 9.21 3.82 9.90
CA GLN A 89 8.79 2.98 8.79
C GLN A 89 8.33 1.61 9.31
N LEU A 90 7.13 1.19 8.92
CA LEU A 90 6.57 -0.12 9.25
C LEU A 90 6.54 -1.00 8.01
N HIS A 91 7.19 -2.16 8.08
CA HIS A 91 7.08 -3.21 7.08
C HIS A 91 5.98 -4.18 7.49
N LEU A 92 4.85 -4.11 6.79
CA LEU A 92 3.65 -4.87 7.12
C LEU A 92 3.43 -5.98 6.09
N GLN A 93 2.83 -7.09 6.52
CA GLN A 93 2.36 -8.13 5.61
C GLN A 93 1.20 -7.60 4.74
N GLN A 94 0.98 -8.20 3.57
CA GLN A 94 -0.09 -7.80 2.66
C GLN A 94 -1.47 -7.91 3.31
N SER A 95 -1.72 -8.99 4.06
CA SER A 95 -2.95 -9.19 4.85
C SER A 95 -3.20 -8.04 5.83
N THR A 96 -2.17 -7.57 6.54
CA THR A 96 -2.25 -6.43 7.44
C THR A 96 -2.56 -5.14 6.70
N LEU A 97 -1.96 -4.92 5.52
CA LEU A 97 -2.25 -3.74 4.69
C LEU A 97 -3.70 -3.74 4.21
N ASP A 98 -4.25 -4.90 3.86
CA ASP A 98 -5.64 -5.02 3.44
C ASP A 98 -6.61 -4.80 4.61
N ARG A 99 -6.32 -5.36 5.80
CA ARG A 99 -7.09 -5.04 7.01
C ARG A 99 -7.03 -3.56 7.37
N GLN A 100 -5.88 -2.91 7.19
CA GLN A 100 -5.73 -1.47 7.41
C GLN A 100 -6.58 -0.63 6.43
N ARG A 101 -6.68 -1.05 5.16
CA ARG A 101 -7.53 -0.38 4.17
C ARG A 101 -9.01 -0.49 4.54
N GLU A 102 -9.43 -1.67 4.99
CA GLU A 102 -10.82 -1.89 5.38
C GLU A 102 -11.14 -1.15 6.69
N GLY A 103 -10.30 -1.30 7.72
CA GLY A 103 -10.46 -0.58 8.99
C GLY A 103 -10.50 0.94 8.80
N LYS A 104 -9.76 1.48 7.83
CA LYS A 104 -9.88 2.89 7.45
C LYS A 104 -11.28 3.24 6.98
N ARG A 105 -11.84 2.47 6.04
CA ARG A 105 -13.19 2.70 5.49
C ARG A 105 -14.26 2.59 6.57
N GLU A 106 -14.15 1.57 7.43
CA GLU A 106 -15.05 1.37 8.58
C GLU A 106 -15.00 2.58 9.53
N THR A 107 -13.80 3.05 9.86
CA THR A 107 -13.59 4.22 10.74
C THR A 107 -14.15 5.50 10.12
N GLU A 108 -13.86 5.75 8.85
CA GLU A 108 -14.37 6.93 8.12
C GLU A 108 -15.90 6.92 8.06
N ALA A 109 -16.52 5.75 7.86
CA ALA A 109 -17.97 5.60 7.87
C ALA A 109 -18.58 5.88 9.26
N MET A 110 -17.91 5.48 10.35
CA MET A 110 -18.36 5.75 11.72
C MET A 110 -18.22 7.23 12.10
N LEU A 111 -17.14 7.88 11.67
CA LEU A 111 -16.85 9.28 12.00
C LEU A 111 -17.57 10.28 11.07
N GLY A 112 -17.92 9.86 9.85
CA GLY A 112 -18.45 10.75 8.82
C GLY A 112 -17.42 11.72 8.26
N GLU A 113 -16.12 11.44 8.41
CA GLU A 113 -15.00 12.28 8.00
C GLU A 113 -13.85 11.42 7.45
N SER A 114 -13.03 12.01 6.58
CA SER A 114 -11.81 11.41 6.06
C SER A 114 -10.72 11.29 7.14
N VAL A 115 -10.07 10.12 7.19
CA VAL A 115 -9.02 9.83 8.17
C VAL A 115 -7.69 9.70 7.45
N LYS A 116 -6.67 10.43 7.90
CA LYS A 116 -5.33 10.29 7.32
C LYS A 116 -4.73 8.95 7.75
N LYS A 117 -4.06 8.27 6.83
CA LYS A 117 -3.47 6.93 7.06
C LYS A 117 -2.50 6.91 8.24
N ALA A 118 -1.71 7.96 8.43
CA ALA A 118 -0.78 8.06 9.55
C ALA A 118 -1.52 8.17 10.90
N ASP A 119 -2.60 8.95 10.96
CA ASP A 119 -3.41 9.09 12.17
C ASP A 119 -4.11 7.77 12.53
N LEU A 120 -4.65 7.07 11.54
CA LEU A 120 -5.24 5.76 11.75
C LEU A 120 -4.22 4.77 12.34
N ARG A 121 -2.99 4.77 11.81
CA ARG A 121 -1.93 3.87 12.31
C ARG A 121 -1.53 4.20 13.73
N GLU A 122 -1.36 5.49 14.05
CA GLU A 122 -1.02 5.92 15.39
C GLU A 122 -2.13 5.59 16.38
N ALA A 123 -3.39 5.87 16.04
CA ALA A 123 -4.55 5.52 16.86
C ALA A 123 -4.67 4.00 17.06
N ALA A 124 -4.54 3.20 16.00
CA ALA A 124 -4.59 1.75 16.09
C ALA A 124 -3.44 1.18 16.92
N LEU A 125 -2.23 1.75 16.81
CA LEU A 125 -1.08 1.36 17.62
C LEU A 125 -1.31 1.72 19.09
N LEU A 126 -1.78 2.92 19.40
CA LEU A 126 -2.08 3.33 20.77
C LEU A 126 -3.14 2.43 21.41
N VAL A 127 -4.27 2.20 20.73
CA VAL A 127 -5.32 1.31 21.21
C VAL A 127 -4.78 -0.12 21.42
N GLY A 128 -4.02 -0.66 20.46
CA GLY A 128 -3.41 -1.99 20.62
C GLY A 128 -2.45 -2.04 21.82
N LEU A 129 -1.66 -0.99 22.06
CA LEU A 129 -0.76 -0.91 23.21
C LEU A 129 -1.49 -0.71 24.56
N GLU A 130 -2.74 -0.25 24.54
CA GLU A 130 -3.61 -0.23 25.71
C GLU A 130 -4.31 -1.57 25.97
N HIS A 131 -4.40 -2.45 24.95
CA HIS A 131 -5.02 -3.78 24.99
C HIS A 131 -3.96 -4.89 24.73
N ILE A 132 -2.98 -4.96 25.63
CA ILE A 132 -1.80 -5.84 25.47
C ILE A 132 -2.14 -7.33 25.47
N ASP A 133 -3.24 -7.73 26.10
CA ASP A 133 -3.75 -9.10 26.06
C ASP A 133 -4.14 -9.51 24.64
N GLU A 134 -4.87 -8.68 23.91
CA GLU A 134 -5.23 -8.93 22.50
C GLU A 134 -3.98 -8.95 21.61
N VAL A 135 -3.01 -8.05 21.85
CA VAL A 135 -1.73 -8.07 21.14
C VAL A 135 -0.97 -9.37 21.41
N ALA A 136 -0.94 -9.82 22.67
CA ALA A 136 -0.29 -11.07 23.03
C ALA A 136 -0.96 -12.26 22.33
N GLU A 137 -2.29 -12.32 22.30
CA GLU A 137 -3.03 -13.34 21.54
C GLU A 137 -2.65 -13.35 20.06
N GLN A 138 -2.61 -12.18 19.42
CA GLN A 138 -2.18 -12.09 18.02
C GLN A 138 -0.75 -12.59 17.81
N LEU A 139 0.17 -12.32 18.75
CA LEU A 139 1.55 -12.82 18.69
C LEU A 139 1.63 -14.34 18.91
N ARG A 140 0.75 -14.93 19.74
CA ARG A 140 0.64 -16.39 19.88
C ARG A 140 0.16 -17.04 18.60
N GLU A 141 -0.80 -16.44 17.90
CA GLU A 141 -1.21 -16.91 16.57
C GLU A 141 -0.04 -16.89 15.57
N TRP A 142 0.92 -15.98 15.74
CA TRP A 142 2.16 -15.96 14.96
C TRP A 142 3.23 -16.94 15.46
N GLY A 143 2.99 -17.63 16.58
CA GLY A 143 3.84 -18.68 17.13
C GLY A 143 4.91 -18.22 18.12
N TYR A 144 4.77 -17.03 18.73
CA TYR A 144 5.76 -16.54 19.71
C TYR A 144 5.91 -17.41 20.97
N ASP A 145 4.97 -18.32 21.25
CA ASP A 145 4.99 -19.26 22.36
C ASP A 145 4.82 -20.73 21.92
N PHE A 146 5.14 -21.04 20.66
CA PHE A 146 5.13 -22.40 20.13
C PHE A 146 6.46 -23.12 20.44
N GLU A 147 6.41 -24.28 21.11
CA GLU A 147 7.56 -25.16 21.40
C GLU A 147 7.66 -26.35 20.44
#